data_AF-A0A7J6W738-F1
#
_entry.id   AF-A0A7J6W738-F1
#
_cell.length_a   1.000
_cell.length_b   1.000
_cell.length_c   1.000
_cell.angle_alpha   90.00
_cell.angle_beta   90.00
_cell.angle_gamma   90.00
#
_symmetry.space_group_name_H-M   'P 1'
#
loop_
_entity.id
_entity.type
_entity.pdbx_description
1 polymer ?
#
loop_
_entity_poly.entity_id
_entity_poly.type
_entity_poly.pdbx_seq_one_letter_code
_entity_poly.pdbx_strand_id
1 'polypeptide(L)' 'FDEASTQKACCGSGGDYNFSLQKMCGMPGVSACSNPDQHISWDGIHPTQATYQRMAEFLITGLSIFHCY' A
#
# COMPACT_ATOMS: atom_id res chain seq x y z
N PHE A 1 -6.67 6.26 6.00
CA PHE A 1 -6.87 6.10 4.55
C PHE A 1 -8.25 6.62 4.23
N ASP A 2 -8.41 7.46 3.21
CA ASP A 2 -9.72 7.87 2.71
C ASP A 2 -10.23 6.83 1.69
N GLU A 3 -11.53 6.88 1.36
CA GLU A 3 -12.14 5.87 0.49
C GLU A 3 -11.46 5.75 -0.88
N ALA A 4 -11.07 6.89 -1.46
CA ALA A 4 -10.43 6.91 -2.77
C ALA A 4 -9.00 6.35 -2.71
N SER A 5 -8.26 6.65 -1.64
CA SER A 5 -6.90 6.18 -1.45
C SER A 5 -6.81 4.70 -1.01
N THR A 6 -7.88 4.17 -0.42
CA THR A 6 -7.99 2.75 -0.06
C THR A 6 -8.03 1.83 -1.29
N GLN A 7 -8.70 2.24 -2.37
CA GLN A 7 -8.89 1.41 -3.57
C GLN A 7 -7.83 1.63 -4.65
N LYS A 8 -7.09 2.75 -4.62
CA LYS A 8 -6.10 3.09 -5.65
C LYS A 8 -4.68 2.79 -5.21
N ALA A 9 -3.89 2.17 -6.08
CA ALA A 9 -2.45 2.04 -5.88
C ALA A 9 -1.75 3.40 -5.96
N CYS A 10 -0.66 3.58 -5.20
CA CYS A 10 0.12 4.82 -5.25
C CYS A 10 0.93 4.94 -6.55
N CYS A 11 1.58 3.88 -6.99
CA CYS A 11 2.37 3.79 -8.21
C CYS A 11 1.62 3.01 -9.27
N GLY A 12 1.40 3.64 -10.41
CA GLY A 12 0.62 3.01 -11.45
C GLY A 12 0.40 3.88 -12.68
N SER A 13 -0.38 3.33 -13.60
CA SER A 13 -0.55 3.84 -14.96
C SER A 13 -1.98 4.31 -15.25
N GLY A 14 -2.77 4.61 -14.21
CA GLY A 14 -4.15 5.10 -14.32
C GLY A 14 -5.23 4.01 -14.27
N GLY A 15 -6.46 4.37 -14.65
CA GLY A 15 -7.64 3.51 -14.51
C GLY A 15 -8.26 3.56 -13.10
N ASP A 16 -9.31 2.78 -12.87
CA ASP A 16 -10.14 2.85 -11.65
C ASP A 16 -9.35 2.58 -10.36
N TYR A 17 -8.37 1.67 -10.43
CA TYR A 17 -7.52 1.26 -9.30
C TYR A 17 -6.08 1.79 -9.40
N ASN A 18 -5.78 2.63 -10.39
CA ASN A 18 -4.41 3.05 -10.73
C ASN A 18 -3.45 1.86 -10.93
N PHE A 19 -3.88 0.81 -11.64
CA PHE A 19 -3.13 -0.44 -11.82
C PHE A 19 -3.28 -1.01 -13.23
N SER A 20 -2.19 -1.55 -13.79
CA SER A 20 -2.19 -2.27 -15.07
C SER A 20 -1.12 -3.35 -15.10
N LEU A 21 -1.52 -4.58 -15.46
CA LEU A 21 -0.58 -5.70 -15.64
C LEU A 21 0.42 -5.47 -16.79
N GLN A 22 0.12 -4.59 -17.74
CA GLN A 22 0.96 -4.29 -18.89
C GLN A 22 1.92 -3.10 -18.65
N LYS A 23 1.66 -2.29 -17.63
CA LYS A 23 2.45 -1.11 -17.25
C LYS A 23 2.64 -1.04 -15.74
N MET A 24 3.56 -1.87 -15.26
CA MET A 24 3.91 -2.00 -13.86
C MET A 24 4.79 -0.85 -13.36
N CYS A 25 4.78 -0.65 -12.04
CA CYS A 25 5.67 0.30 -11.38
C CYS A 25 7.15 0.03 -11.75
N GLY A 26 7.90 1.09 -12.06
CA GLY A 26 9.28 1.00 -12.56
C GLY A 26 9.42 0.96 -14.10
N MET A 27 8.32 0.77 -14.84
CA MET A 27 8.32 0.92 -16.30
C MET A 27 8.30 2.40 -16.72
N PRO A 28 8.80 2.75 -17.93
CA PRO A 28 8.75 4.12 -18.43
C PRO A 28 7.33 4.69 -18.48
N GLY A 29 7.16 5.91 -17.97
CA GLY A 29 5.88 6.62 -17.96
C GLY A 29 4.91 6.17 -16.85
N VAL A 30 5.37 5.40 -15.87
CA VAL A 30 4.62 5.02 -14.66
C VAL A 30 5.17 5.84 -13.49
N SER A 31 4.29 6.56 -12.79
CA SER A 31 4.67 7.45 -11.70
C SER A 31 4.04 7.02 -10.38
N ALA A 32 4.74 7.31 -9.29
CA ALA A 32 4.22 7.21 -7.94
C ALA A 32 3.42 8.47 -7.56
N CYS A 33 2.46 8.29 -6.66
CA CYS A 33 1.72 9.35 -6.01
C CYS A 33 2.66 10.21 -5.13
N SER A 34 2.23 11.43 -4.80
CA SER A 34 3.03 12.36 -3.99
C SER A 34 3.17 11.96 -2.53
N ASN A 35 2.21 11.19 -1.98
CA ASN A 35 2.22 10.75 -0.59
C ASN A 35 1.85 9.26 -0.46
N PRO A 36 2.85 8.35 -0.49
CA PRO A 36 2.62 6.92 -0.34
C PRO A 36 1.98 6.52 0.99
N ASP A 37 2.15 7.30 2.06
CA ASP A 37 1.63 6.96 3.40
C ASP A 37 0.10 7.06 3.50
N GLN A 38 -0.54 7.69 2.51
CA GLN A 38 -1.99 7.80 2.40
C GLN A 38 -2.62 6.65 1.60
N HIS A 39 -1.83 5.73 1.05
CA HIS A 39 -2.32 4.60 0.26
C HIS A 39 -2.06 3.27 0.97
N ILE A 40 -2.99 2.32 0.80
CA ILE A 40 -2.79 0.94 1.26
C ILE A 40 -1.83 0.20 0.31
N SER A 41 -2.13 0.27 -1.00
CA SER A 41 -1.35 -0.42 -2.03
C SER A 41 -0.28 0.49 -2.63
N TRP A 42 0.92 -0.06 -2.77
CA TRP A 42 2.00 0.57 -3.51
C TRP A 42 1.76 0.47 -5.02
N ASP A 43 1.60 -0.73 -5.57
CA ASP A 43 1.60 -0.96 -7.03
C ASP A 43 0.44 -1.84 -7.53
N GLY A 44 -0.60 -2.04 -6.70
CA GLY A 44 -1.72 -2.95 -6.97
C GLY A 44 -1.49 -4.39 -6.51
N ILE A 45 -0.26 -4.74 -6.10
CA ILE A 45 0.11 -6.09 -5.64
C ILE A 45 0.70 -6.02 -4.23
N HIS A 46 1.62 -5.09 -4.00
CA HIS A 46 2.34 -4.91 -2.75
C HIS A 46 1.74 -3.78 -1.90
N PRO A 47 1.74 -3.89 -0.56
CA PRO A 47 1.42 -2.79 0.34
C PRO A 47 2.48 -1.70 0.36
N THR A 48 2.08 -0.49 0.75
CA THR A 48 3.02 0.60 1.08
C THR A 48 3.79 0.31 2.37
N GLN A 49 4.95 0.95 2.56
CA GLN A 49 5.71 0.87 3.80
C GLN A 49 4.86 1.24 5.03
N ALA A 50 4.07 2.31 4.92
CA ALA A 50 3.17 2.75 5.97
C ALA A 50 2.10 1.70 6.35
N THR A 51 1.69 0.87 5.39
CA THR A 51 0.77 -0.25 5.63
C THR A 51 1.50 -1.42 6.28
N TYR A 52 2.68 -1.79 5.78
CA TYR A 52 3.50 -2.82 6.41
C TYR A 52 3.84 -2.48 7.87
N GLN A 53 4.17 -1.23 8.17
CA GLN A 53 4.45 -0.78 9.53
C GLN A 53 3.23 -0.99 10.44
N ARG A 54 2.03 -0.57 10.01
CA ARG A 54 0.79 -0.76 10.78
C ARG A 54 0.47 -2.24 10.98
N MET A 55 0.66 -3.07 9.96
CA MET A 55 0.47 -4.52 10.08
C MET A 55 1.45 -5.12 11.10
N ALA A 56 2.72 -4.73 11.04
CA ALA A 56 3.73 -5.18 11.99
C ALA A 56 3.42 -4.72 13.42
N GLU A 57 3.04 -3.45 13.62
CA GLU A 57 2.59 -2.91 14.90
C GLU A 57 1.41 -3.70 15.45
N PHE A 58 0.38 -3.97 14.64
CA PHE A 58 -0.78 -4.75 15.04
C PHE A 58 -0.39 -6.19 15.43
N LEU A 59 0.50 -6.83 14.67
CA LEU A 59 0.96 -8.18 14.99
C LEU A 59 1.77 -8.20 16.29
N ILE A 60 2.72 -7.29 16.46
CA ILE A 60 3.58 -7.22 17.65
C ILE A 60 2.75 -6.88 18.89
N THR A 61 1.86 -5.89 18.81
CA THR A 61 0.99 -5.47 19.92
C THR A 61 -0.08 -6.52 20.24
N GLY A 62 -0.68 -7.13 19.22
CA GLY A 62 -1.62 -8.24 19.37
C GLY A 62 -0.99 -9.48 19.98
N LEU A 63 0.26 -9.79 19.61
CA LEU A 63 1.03 -10.86 20.24
C LEU A 63 1.45 -10.52 21.67
N SER A 64 1.59 -9.24 22.03
CA SER A 64 1.85 -8.85 23.43
C SER A 64 0.61 -8.93 24.34
N ILE A 65 -0.60 -9.10 23.78
CA ILE A 65 -1.81 -9.45 24.56
C ILE A 65 -1.77 -10.92 24.97
N PHE A 66 -1.11 -11.78 24.18
CA PHE A 66 -0.64 -13.08 24.67
C PHE A 66 0.60 -12.83 25.52
N HIS A 67 0.37 -12.47 26.78
CA HIS A 67 1.43 -12.52 27.76
C HIS A 67 2.15 -13.87 27.66
N CYS A 68 3.42 -13.84 27.25
CA CYS A 68 4.37 -14.88 27.61
C CYS A 68 4.53 -14.80 29.14
N TYR A 69 3.61 -15.46 29.87
CA TYR A 69 3.85 -15.93 31.22
C TYR A 69 4.30 -17.38 31.15
#